data_AF-A0A382V0H5-F1
#
_entry.id   AF-A0A382V0H5-F1
#
_cell.length_a   1.000
_cell.length_b   1.000
_cell.length_c   1.000
_cell.angle_alpha   90.00
_cell.angle_beta   90.00
_cell.angle_gamma   90.00
#
_symmetry.space_group_name_H-M   'P 1'
#
loop_
_entity.id
_entity.type
_entity.pdbx_description
1 polymer ?
#
loop_
_entity_poly.entity_id
_entity_poly.type
_entity_poly.pdbx_seq_one_letter_code
_entity_poly.pdbx_strand_id
1 'polypeptide(L)' 'MPIIKLHTRNINLKCKTAIFAMTEYALATLIPSKRLRDNLMINIHLRHHSNEGEAKLASETNRYRPRSFKII' A
#
# COMPACT_ATOMS: atom_id res chain seq x y z
N MET A 1 1.38 19.74 -0.83
CA MET A 1 1.14 18.32 -1.11
C MET A 1 1.33 17.58 0.21
N PRO A 2 0.48 16.62 0.59
CA PRO A 2 0.65 15.90 1.86
C PRO A 2 2.02 15.23 1.93
N ILE A 3 2.65 15.27 3.10
CA ILE A 3 3.94 14.59 3.31
C ILE A 3 3.65 13.11 3.55
N ILE A 4 3.96 12.26 2.59
CA ILE A 4 3.81 10.82 2.72
C ILE A 4 5.19 10.23 3.04
N LYS A 5 5.27 9.39 4.06
CA LYS A 5 6.49 8.67 4.45
C LYS A 5 6.20 7.18 4.45
N LEU A 6 6.91 6.45 3.59
CA LEU A 6 6.74 5.01 3.41
C LEU A 6 7.92 4.27 4.04
N HIS A 7 7.66 3.63 5.19
CA HIS A 7 8.63 2.87 5.96
C HIS A 7 8.55 1.38 5.63
N THR A 8 9.45 0.90 4.77
CA THR A 8 9.44 -0.47 4.26
C THR A 8 10.86 -0.97 4.00
N ARG A 9 11.09 -2.28 4.12
CA ARG A 9 12.34 -2.96 3.76
C ARG A 9 12.10 -3.89 2.57
N ASN A 10 13.05 -3.97 1.65
CA ASN A 10 13.05 -4.90 0.50
C ASN A 10 11.85 -4.82 -0.47
N ILE A 11 11.09 -3.71 -0.48
CA ILE A 11 10.04 -3.47 -1.49
C ILE A 11 10.62 -2.74 -2.70
N ASN A 12 10.27 -3.21 -3.90
CA ASN A 12 10.74 -2.60 -5.15
C ASN A 12 10.24 -1.16 -5.31
N LEU A 13 10.97 -0.36 -6.10
CA LEU A 13 10.65 1.05 -6.30
C LEU A 13 9.26 1.28 -6.90
N LYS A 14 8.85 0.44 -7.86
CA LYS A 14 7.54 0.55 -8.53
C LYS A 14 6.38 0.42 -7.54
N CYS A 15 6.47 -0.53 -6.61
CA CYS A 15 5.46 -0.74 -5.57
C CYS A 15 5.42 0.45 -4.60
N LYS A 16 6.59 0.99 -4.21
CA LYS A 16 6.65 2.23 -3.41
C LYS A 16 5.91 3.37 -4.12
N THR A 17 6.23 3.62 -5.40
CA THR A 17 5.58 4.66 -6.20
C THR A 17 4.06 4.46 -6.29
N ALA A 18 3.61 3.22 -6.49
CA ALA A 18 2.19 2.91 -6.52
C ALA A 18 1.49 3.26 -5.20
N ILE A 19 2.09 2.92 -4.06
CA ILE A 19 1.55 3.26 -2.73
C ILE A 19 1.47 4.76 -2.53
N PHE A 20 2.50 5.50 -2.94
CA PHE A 20 2.49 6.97 -2.89
C PHE A 20 1.33 7.55 -3.70
N ALA A 21 1.19 7.13 -4.97
CA ALA A 21 0.14 7.61 -5.85
C ALA A 21 -1.27 7.28 -5.33
N MET A 22 -1.48 6.05 -4.84
CA MET A 22 -2.76 5.63 -4.25
C MET A 22 -3.11 6.44 -3.00
N THR A 23 -2.12 6.71 -2.15
CA THR A 23 -2.32 7.51 -0.92
C THR A 23 -2.67 8.95 -1.27
N GLU A 24 -1.97 9.55 -2.24
CA GLU A 24 -2.25 10.91 -2.69
C GLU A 24 -3.64 11.01 -3.32
N TYR A 25 -4.00 10.05 -4.19
CA TYR A 25 -5.33 9.98 -4.80
C TYR A 25 -6.44 9.84 -3.75
N ALA A 26 -6.26 8.96 -2.76
CA ALA A 26 -7.22 8.78 -1.68
C ALA A 26 -7.40 10.08 -0.86
N LEU A 27 -6.30 10.75 -0.50
CA LEU A 27 -6.36 12.02 0.22
C LEU A 27 -7.05 13.12 -0.60
N ALA A 28 -6.76 13.21 -1.90
CA ALA A 28 -7.39 14.17 -2.80
C ALA A 28 -8.91 13.96 -2.89
N THR A 29 -9.34 12.70 -2.93
CA THR A 29 -10.75 12.30 -3.01
C THR A 29 -11.49 12.55 -1.70
N LEU A 30 -10.90 12.18 -0.56
CA LEU A 30 -11.56 12.22 0.75
C LEU A 30 -11.52 13.61 1.41
N ILE A 31 -10.49 14.41 1.12
CA ILE A 31 -10.28 15.72 1.74
C ILE A 31 -10.18 16.76 0.62
N PRO A 32 -11.29 17.37 0.16
CA PRO A 32 -11.28 18.28 -1.00
C PRO A 32 -10.39 19.52 -0.80
N SER A 33 -10.23 19.96 0.45
CA SER A 33 -9.44 21.15 0.80
C SER A 33 -7.93 20.89 0.64
N LYS A 34 -7.33 21.56 -0.34
CA LYS A 34 -5.88 21.53 -0.58
C LYS A 34 -5.08 22.00 0.64
N ARG A 35 -5.52 23.08 1.30
CA ARG A 35 -4.84 23.64 2.49
C ARG A 35 -4.79 22.64 3.65
N LEU A 36 -5.84 21.84 3.83
CA LEU A 36 -5.85 20.79 4.84
C LEU A 36 -4.88 19.68 4.45
N ARG A 37 -4.94 19.18 3.21
CA ARG A 37 -4.03 18.14 2.72
C ARG A 37 -2.55 18.52 2.84
N ASP A 38 -2.22 19.78 2.55
CA ASP A 38 -0.85 20.29 2.61
C ASP A 38 -0.27 20.31 4.03
N ASN A 39 -1.12 20.26 5.06
CA ASN A 39 -0.73 20.17 6.47
C ASN A 39 -0.77 18.74 7.04
N LEU A 40 -1.06 17.73 6.22
CA LEU A 40 -1.12 16.34 6.66
C LEU A 40 0.21 15.63 6.43
N MET A 41 0.59 14.81 7.43
CA MET A 41 1.68 13.85 7.31
C MET A 41 1.13 12.44 7.51
N ILE A 42 1.35 11.56 6.52
CA ILE A 42 0.92 10.17 6.58
C ILE A 42 2.16 9.27 6.64
N ASN A 43 2.31 8.55 7.75
CA ASN A 43 3.37 7.57 7.93
C ASN A 43 2.79 6.17 7.67
N ILE A 44 3.22 5.53 6.58
CA ILE A 44 2.80 4.20 6.18
C ILE A 44 3.91 3.23 6.54
N HIS A 45 3.66 2.34 7.49
CA HIS A 45 4.59 1.30 7.88
C HIS A 45 4.14 -0.03 7.26
N LEU A 46 4.88 -0.52 6.25
CA LEU A 46 4.72 -1.91 5.82
C LEU A 46 5.72 -2.74 6.62
N ARG A 47 5.25 -3.23 7.77
CA ARG A 47 6.03 -4.15 8.60
C ARG A 47 6.07 -5.51 7.91
N HIS A 48 7.22 -6.15 7.98
CA HIS A 48 7.30 -7.60 7.75
C HIS A 48 6.55 -8.25 8.91
N HIS A 49 5.49 -9.01 8.63
CA HIS A 49 4.88 -9.86 9.65
C HIS A 49 5.96 -10.86 10.12
N SER A 50 5.96 -11.22 11.41
CA SER A 50 6.97 -12.14 11.99
C SER A 50 6.96 -13.53 11.33
N ASN A 51 5.88 -13.90 10.65
CA ASN A 51 5.75 -15.09 9.82
C ASN A 51 5.99 -14.83 8.31
N GLU A 52 6.93 -13.95 7.95
CA GLU A 52 7.31 -13.71 6.54
C GLU A 52 6.16 -13.39 5.58
N GLY A 53 5.27 -12.44 5.94
CA GLY A 53 4.29 -11.87 5.01
C GLY A 53 3.38 -12.91 4.37
N GLU A 54 2.27 -13.25 5.04
CA GLU A 54 1.35 -14.31 4.63
C GLU A 54 0.49 -13.92 3.42
N ALA A 55 1.12 -13.69 2.26
CA ALA A 55 0.46 -13.82 0.98
C ALA A 55 0.39 -15.32 0.65
N LYS A 56 -0.66 -15.99 1.13
CA LYS A 56 -0.90 -17.40 0.80
C LYS A 56 -1.74 -17.54 -0.45
N LEU A 57 -1.55 -18.59 -1.23
CA LEU A 57 -2.49 -18.92 -2.30
C LEU A 57 -3.88 -19.13 -1.69
N ALA A 58 -4.89 -18.51 -2.27
CA ALA A 58 -6.27 -18.74 -1.87
C ALA A 58 -6.60 -20.23 -2.07
N SER A 59 -7.30 -20.83 -1.11
CA SER A 59 -7.62 -22.27 -1.06
C SER A 59 -8.28 -22.80 -2.33
N GLU A 60 -9.01 -21.92 -3.03
CA GLU A 60 -9.78 -22.16 -4.23
C GLU A 60 -9.01 -21.88 -5.53
N THR A 61 -7.72 -21.56 -5.45
CA THR A 61 -6.90 -21.28 -6.64
C THR A 61 -6.68 -22.52 -7.49
N ASN A 62 -6.94 -22.40 -8.80
CA ASN A 62 -6.62 -23.40 -9.81
C ASN A 62 -5.27 -23.09 -10.49
N ARG A 63 -4.42 -24.11 -10.66
CA ARG A 63 -3.08 -23.97 -11.28
C ARG A 63 -3.11 -23.49 -12.74
N TYR A 64 -4.19 -23.74 -13.48
CA TYR A 64 -4.35 -23.36 -14.89
C TYR A 64 -4.99 -21.98 -15.10
N ARG A 65 -5.18 -21.19 -14.03
CA ARG A 65 -5.74 -19.83 -14.07
C ARG A 65 -4.83 -18.86 -13.29
N PRO A 66 -4.97 -17.53 -13.49
CA PRO A 66 -4.29 -16.54 -12.65
C PRO A 66 -4.52 -16.85 -11.17
N ARG A 67 -3.44 -16.96 -10.40
CA ARG A 67 -3.49 -17.40 -9.00
C ARG A 67 -3.95 -16.25 -8.11
N SER A 68 -5.00 -16.50 -7.32
CA SER A 68 -5.44 -15.56 -6.29
C SER A 68 -4.57 -15.74 -5.06
N PHE A 69 -3.99 -14.65 -4.57
CA PHE A 69 -3.26 -14.62 -3.31
C PHE A 69 -4.12 -13.91 -2.26
N LYS A 70 -4.27 -14.55 -1.10
CA LYS A 70 -4.85 -13.97 0.10
C LYS A 70 -3.72 -13.35 0.91
N ILE A 71 -3.78 -12.04 1.10
CA ILE A 71 -2.90 -11.30 2.00
C ILE A 71 -3.60 -11.25 3.36
N ILE A 72 -2.95 -11.74 4.40
CA ILE A 72 -3.44 -11.77 5.79
C ILE A 72 -2.73 -10.69 6.61
#